data_AF-A0A067D0W5-F1
#
_entry.id   AF-A0A067D0W5-F1
#
_cell.length_a   1.000
_cell.length_b   1.000
_cell.length_c   1.000
_cell.angle_alpha   90.00
_cell.angle_beta   90.00
_cell.angle_gamma   90.00
#
_symmetry.space_group_name_H-M   'P 1'
#
loop_
_entity.id
_entity.type
_entity.pdbx_description
1 polymer ?
#
loop_
_entity_poly.entity_id
_entity_poly.type
_entity_poly.pdbx_seq_one_letter_code
_entity_poly.pdbx_strand_id
1 'polypeptide(L)'
;MNPSEEFVADLLDLSTFDYSLQWSTEEAEVYEALLSSKPSPPSPEEPAPPRQHSKNYLTLKRYRTKRRQEVDELRRAAKELEERLLRLQHAKSVKDALHPPTKWQSLAVKERRLEQTAQAENLQLRELVQDHMITAQILSNVLEKTRQQAQNISFLHSAEDKWKQLVLVADPALRVRGIHAIVDREFSLLESAFVEAGLIDVASGSEIQRHISKYSHAGSLEFHTIVYSRANLPFASVLDSIWSVILGTVNTVPCLNRYSDEVTTVDANTMYVRGRLDHPLGNFQRCVVVKRFFAPGAGGTMCYMVCRSIDDDELAPYRAEPPYSKEVSWLAIEPMVDGSVHMKFFEKFRPSAWTEAMPLSAHWVRTFEDGAQAMRDAVRRYIFRHGENLHDPAPLTFEL
;
A
#
# COMPACT_ATOMS: atom_id res chain seq x y z
N MET A 1 -8.62 -37.22 -16.65
CA MET A 1 -7.61 -36.15 -16.52
C MET A 1 -7.78 -35.53 -15.16
N ASN A 2 -6.67 -35.34 -14.45
CA ASN A 2 -6.67 -34.85 -13.08
C ASN A 2 -6.89 -33.32 -13.11
N PRO A 3 -7.78 -32.73 -12.28
CA PRO A 3 -8.00 -31.28 -12.26
C PRO A 3 -6.73 -30.49 -11.85
N SER A 4 -5.77 -31.16 -11.21
CA SER A 4 -4.44 -30.64 -10.91
C SER A 4 -3.53 -30.53 -12.14
N GLU A 5 -3.72 -31.35 -13.17
CA GLU A 5 -2.93 -31.31 -14.41
C GLU A 5 -3.44 -30.23 -15.37
N GLU A 6 -4.77 -30.02 -15.44
CA GLU A 6 -5.36 -28.88 -16.17
C GLU A 6 -4.92 -27.54 -15.56
N PHE A 7 -4.83 -27.45 -14.24
CA PHE A 7 -4.41 -26.22 -13.54
C PHE A 7 -2.92 -25.89 -13.71
N VAL A 8 -2.05 -26.89 -13.76
CA VAL A 8 -0.61 -26.69 -14.02
C VAL A 8 -0.37 -26.33 -15.49
N ALA A 9 -1.19 -26.83 -16.41
CA ALA A 9 -1.17 -26.41 -17.80
C ALA A 9 -1.59 -24.93 -17.97
N ASP A 10 -2.58 -24.48 -17.20
CA ASP A 10 -3.03 -23.08 -17.15
C ASP A 10 -1.97 -22.14 -16.53
N LEU A 11 -1.22 -22.61 -15.52
CA LEU A 11 -0.12 -21.88 -14.88
C LEU A 11 1.09 -21.67 -15.80
N LEU A 12 1.29 -22.57 -16.77
CA LEU A 12 2.36 -22.49 -17.76
C LEU A 12 1.89 -21.86 -19.09
N ASP A 13 0.63 -21.42 -19.16
CA ASP A 13 0.10 -20.77 -20.35
C ASP A 13 0.61 -19.31 -20.42
N LEU A 14 1.82 -19.18 -20.97
CA LEU A 14 2.49 -17.93 -21.26
C LEU A 14 1.71 -17.04 -22.25
N SER A 15 0.59 -17.50 -22.81
CA SER A 15 -0.30 -16.70 -23.63
C SER A 15 -1.13 -15.68 -22.84
N THR A 16 -1.25 -15.84 -21.51
CA THR A 16 -1.96 -14.89 -20.62
C THR A 16 -1.15 -13.65 -20.27
N PHE A 17 0.17 -13.69 -20.48
CA PHE A 17 0.96 -12.47 -20.47
C PHE A 17 0.74 -11.78 -21.81
N ASP A 18 -0.05 -10.71 -21.81
CA ASP A 18 -0.17 -9.79 -22.93
C ASP A 18 1.16 -9.05 -23.12
N TYR A 19 2.15 -9.77 -23.66
CA TYR A 19 3.27 -9.20 -24.36
C TYR A 19 2.72 -8.64 -25.67
N SER A 20 1.93 -7.56 -25.57
CA SER A 20 1.63 -6.71 -26.71
C SER A 20 2.91 -6.01 -27.11
N LEU A 21 3.81 -6.77 -27.74
CA LEU A 21 4.68 -6.24 -28.77
C LEU A 21 3.74 -5.44 -29.67
N GLN A 22 3.84 -4.12 -29.66
CA GLN A 22 3.06 -3.30 -30.58
C GLN A 22 3.66 -3.52 -31.97
N TRP A 23 3.23 -4.58 -32.64
CA TRP A 23 3.57 -4.84 -34.03
C TRP A 23 3.09 -3.64 -34.84
N SER A 24 3.97 -3.10 -35.69
CA SER A 24 3.48 -2.17 -36.69
C SER A 24 2.43 -2.88 -37.57
N THR A 25 1.46 -2.14 -38.10
CA THR A 25 0.42 -2.68 -38.99
C THR A 25 1.00 -3.51 -40.14
N GLU A 26 2.17 -3.11 -40.65
CA GLU A 26 2.89 -3.84 -41.70
C GLU A 26 3.53 -5.15 -41.21
N GLU A 27 4.00 -5.22 -39.96
CA GLU A 27 4.55 -6.45 -39.38
C GLU A 27 3.45 -7.46 -39.06
N ALA A 28 2.26 -7.00 -38.68
CA ALA A 28 1.07 -7.82 -38.53
C ALA A 28 0.64 -8.44 -39.89
N GLU A 29 0.67 -7.68 -40.98
CA GLU A 29 0.39 -8.17 -42.33
C GLU A 29 1.42 -9.22 -42.81
N VAL A 30 2.70 -9.04 -42.49
CA VAL A 30 3.76 -10.03 -42.79
C VAL A 30 3.55 -11.32 -42.00
N TYR A 31 3.15 -11.20 -40.74
CA TYR A 31 2.86 -12.33 -39.87
C TYR A 31 1.63 -13.12 -40.35
N GLU A 32 0.54 -12.44 -40.70
CA GLU A 32 -0.65 -13.09 -41.29
C GLU A 32 -0.33 -13.77 -42.62
N ALA A 33 0.48 -13.14 -43.49
CA ALA A 33 0.88 -13.75 -44.75
C ALA A 33 1.63 -15.08 -44.51
N LEU A 34 2.56 -15.11 -43.54
CA LEU A 34 3.30 -16.31 -43.15
C LEU A 34 2.40 -17.43 -42.60
N LEU A 35 1.36 -17.07 -41.82
CA LEU A 35 0.38 -18.03 -41.31
C LEU A 35 -0.55 -18.58 -42.40
N SER A 36 -0.78 -17.83 -43.47
CA SER A 36 -1.65 -18.24 -44.58
C SER A 36 -1.03 -19.30 -45.52
N SER A 37 0.29 -19.56 -45.45
CA SER A 37 0.92 -20.65 -46.23
C SER A 37 0.64 -22.01 -45.62
N LYS A 38 -0.51 -22.61 -45.96
CA LYS A 38 -0.68 -24.06 -45.85
C LYS A 38 0.20 -24.77 -46.89
N PRO A 39 1.04 -25.75 -46.53
CA PRO A 39 1.64 -26.64 -47.51
C PRO A 39 0.55 -27.61 -48.00
N SER A 40 0.11 -27.49 -49.25
CA SER A 40 -0.62 -28.59 -49.89
C SER A 40 0.33 -29.78 -50.07
N PRO A 41 -0.08 -31.01 -49.71
CA PRO A 41 0.71 -32.20 -49.96
C PRO A 41 0.81 -32.47 -51.47
N PRO A 42 1.96 -32.94 -51.99
CA PRO A 42 2.09 -33.25 -53.41
C PRO A 42 1.34 -34.56 -53.74
N SER A 43 0.37 -34.48 -54.65
CA SER A 43 -0.12 -35.64 -55.39
C SER A 43 0.87 -35.94 -56.53
N PRO A 44 1.39 -37.17 -56.66
CA PRO A 44 2.35 -37.50 -57.70
C PRO A 44 1.60 -37.85 -58.98
N GLU A 45 1.68 -36.96 -59.98
CA GLU A 45 1.65 -37.23 -61.43
C GLU A 45 1.21 -35.96 -62.18
N GLU A 46 2.20 -35.16 -62.64
CA GLU A 46 2.23 -34.37 -63.89
C GLU A 46 3.34 -33.28 -63.86
N PRO A 47 3.94 -32.90 -65.01
CA PRO A 47 5.14 -32.06 -65.06
C PRO A 47 4.88 -30.60 -64.64
N ALA A 48 5.76 -30.07 -63.80
CA ALA A 48 5.62 -28.80 -63.11
C ALA A 48 5.68 -27.55 -64.03
N PRO A 49 4.77 -26.56 -63.88
CA PRO A 49 4.91 -25.23 -64.48
C PRO A 49 5.93 -24.36 -63.69
N PRO A 50 6.43 -23.24 -64.25
CA PRO A 50 7.49 -22.44 -63.63
C PRO A 50 7.08 -21.94 -62.24
N ARG A 51 8.00 -22.09 -61.27
CA ARG A 51 7.81 -21.77 -59.84
C ARG A 51 7.29 -20.34 -59.65
N GLN A 52 5.99 -20.18 -59.50
CA GLN A 52 5.38 -18.92 -59.08
C GLN A 52 5.84 -18.64 -57.65
N HIS A 53 6.65 -17.61 -57.45
CA HIS A 53 7.06 -17.19 -56.11
C HIS A 53 5.81 -16.88 -55.27
N SER A 54 5.60 -17.65 -54.19
CA SER A 54 4.49 -17.48 -53.26
C SER A 54 4.35 -16.01 -52.84
N LYS A 55 3.11 -15.52 -52.72
CA LYS A 55 2.79 -14.14 -52.29
C LYS A 55 3.59 -13.75 -51.04
N ASN A 56 3.84 -14.70 -50.14
CA ASN A 56 4.62 -14.53 -48.90
C ASN A 56 6.09 -14.17 -49.16
N TYR A 57 6.72 -14.78 -50.17
CA TYR A 57 8.08 -14.45 -50.58
C TYR A 57 8.16 -13.03 -51.13
N LEU A 58 7.14 -12.60 -51.89
CA LEU A 58 7.08 -11.24 -52.43
C LEU A 58 6.85 -10.20 -51.34
N THR A 59 5.99 -10.47 -50.35
CA THR A 59 5.74 -9.60 -49.18
C THR A 59 7.00 -9.46 -48.33
N LEU A 60 7.67 -10.55 -47.98
CA LEU A 60 8.94 -10.53 -47.23
C LEU A 60 10.06 -9.81 -47.99
N LYS A 61 10.13 -10.00 -49.32
CA LYS A 61 11.10 -9.31 -50.17
C LYS A 61 10.84 -7.81 -50.20
N ARG A 62 9.57 -7.37 -50.28
CA ARG A 62 9.19 -5.95 -50.22
C ARG A 62 9.55 -5.33 -48.87
N TYR A 63 9.19 -5.97 -47.75
CA TYR A 63 9.55 -5.51 -46.41
C TYR A 63 11.06 -5.37 -46.22
N ARG A 64 11.84 -6.40 -46.61
CA ARG A 64 13.32 -6.35 -46.55
C ARG A 64 13.91 -5.25 -47.42
N THR A 65 13.29 -4.94 -48.55
CA THR A 65 13.75 -3.89 -49.47
C THR A 65 13.44 -2.50 -48.91
N LYS A 66 12.22 -2.30 -48.38
CA LYS A 66 11.81 -1.05 -47.73
C LYS A 66 12.67 -0.73 -46.49
N ARG A 67 12.90 -1.72 -45.62
CA ARG A 67 13.79 -1.55 -44.45
C ARG A 67 15.23 -1.22 -44.84
N ARG A 68 15.73 -1.76 -45.95
CA ARG A 68 17.05 -1.34 -46.50
C ARG A 68 17.01 0.10 -47.00
N GLN A 69 15.97 0.50 -47.70
CA GLN A 69 15.79 1.88 -48.17
C GLN A 69 15.73 2.86 -47.00
N GLU A 70 14.98 2.55 -45.94
CA GLU A 70 14.90 3.36 -44.72
C GLU A 70 16.27 3.49 -44.04
N VAL A 71 17.04 2.39 -43.92
CA VAL A 71 18.40 2.43 -43.38
C VAL A 71 19.33 3.28 -44.26
N ASP A 72 19.21 3.19 -45.57
CA ASP A 72 20.01 3.97 -46.51
C ASP A 72 19.60 5.46 -46.54
N GLU A 73 18.33 5.77 -46.29
CA GLU A 73 17.81 7.13 -46.08
C GLU A 73 18.33 7.72 -44.77
N LEU A 74 18.23 6.98 -43.67
CA LEU A 74 18.77 7.40 -42.38
C LEU A 74 20.29 7.62 -42.44
N ARG A 75 21.03 6.77 -43.17
CA ARG A 75 22.47 6.97 -43.40
C ARG A 75 22.77 8.21 -44.24
N ARG A 76 21.95 8.50 -45.26
CA ARG A 76 22.08 9.74 -46.04
C ARG A 76 21.79 10.98 -45.19
N ALA A 77 20.72 10.94 -44.41
CA ALA A 77 20.34 12.02 -43.49
C ALA A 77 21.42 12.25 -42.43
N ALA A 78 22.00 11.19 -41.86
CA ALA A 78 23.11 11.28 -40.92
C ALA A 78 24.33 11.96 -41.55
N LYS A 79 24.73 11.56 -42.76
CA LYS A 79 25.83 12.22 -43.49
C LYS A 79 25.55 13.69 -43.79
N GLU A 80 24.33 14.02 -44.22
CA GLU A 80 23.93 15.41 -44.50
C GLU A 80 23.97 16.26 -43.22
N LEU A 81 23.53 15.71 -42.09
CA LEU A 81 23.59 16.37 -40.78
C LEU A 81 25.04 16.53 -40.31
N GLU A 82 25.91 15.54 -40.49
CA GLU A 82 27.34 15.64 -40.18
C GLU A 82 28.02 16.72 -41.03
N GLU A 83 27.75 16.78 -42.33
CA GLU A 83 28.26 17.82 -43.21
C GLU A 83 27.76 19.21 -42.81
N ARG A 84 26.48 19.36 -42.45
CA ARG A 84 25.94 20.62 -41.92
C ARG A 84 26.61 21.01 -40.61
N LEU A 85 26.85 20.05 -39.73
CA LEU A 85 27.52 20.26 -38.45
C LEU A 85 28.95 20.77 -38.68
N LEU A 86 29.70 20.15 -39.59
CA LEU A 86 31.04 20.58 -39.98
C LEU A 86 31.06 21.99 -40.56
N ARG A 87 30.10 22.33 -41.44
CA ARG A 87 29.96 23.70 -41.98
C ARG A 87 29.68 24.71 -40.88
N LEU A 88 28.79 24.40 -39.95
CA LEU A 88 28.46 25.27 -38.81
C LEU A 88 29.64 25.43 -37.85
N GLN A 89 30.40 24.36 -37.58
CA GLN A 89 31.62 24.41 -36.78
C GLN A 89 32.69 25.27 -37.46
N HIS A 90 32.87 25.11 -38.77
CA HIS A 90 33.83 25.91 -39.53
C HIS A 90 33.44 27.39 -39.54
N ALA A 91 32.18 27.71 -39.84
CA ALA A 91 31.65 29.08 -39.79
C ALA A 91 31.81 29.71 -38.40
N LYS A 92 31.57 28.93 -37.33
CA LYS A 92 31.81 29.37 -35.96
C LYS A 92 33.30 29.64 -35.69
N SER A 93 34.19 28.76 -36.13
CA SER A 93 35.64 28.93 -35.94
C SER A 93 36.18 30.19 -36.62
N VAL A 94 35.69 30.49 -37.84
CA VAL A 94 36.05 31.71 -38.57
C VAL A 94 35.50 32.95 -37.86
N LYS A 95 34.26 32.89 -37.35
CA LYS A 95 33.66 33.98 -36.58
C LYS A 95 34.41 34.25 -35.27
N ASP A 96 34.77 33.21 -34.55
CA ASP A 96 35.50 33.29 -33.27
C ASP A 96 36.95 33.80 -33.50
N ALA A 97 37.55 33.54 -34.66
CA ALA A 97 38.86 34.09 -35.05
C ALA A 97 38.80 35.59 -35.39
N LEU A 98 37.71 36.05 -36.03
CA LEU A 98 37.50 37.47 -36.35
C LEU A 98 37.02 38.29 -35.15
N HIS A 99 36.24 37.67 -34.26
CA HIS A 99 35.67 38.30 -33.08
C HIS A 99 35.78 37.33 -31.89
N PRO A 100 36.86 37.40 -31.10
CA PRO A 100 37.02 36.50 -29.96
C PRO A 100 35.87 36.69 -28.97
N PRO A 101 35.30 35.60 -28.43
CA PRO A 101 34.15 35.68 -27.54
C PRO A 101 34.51 36.46 -26.27
N THR A 102 33.60 37.34 -25.85
CA THR A 102 33.78 38.10 -24.60
C THR A 102 33.70 37.16 -23.40
N LYS A 103 34.33 37.53 -22.27
CA LYS A 103 34.26 36.74 -21.02
C LYS A 103 32.82 36.41 -20.62
N TRP A 104 31.90 37.37 -20.74
CA TRP A 104 30.47 37.18 -20.45
C TRP A 104 29.80 36.18 -21.40
N GLN A 105 30.11 36.22 -22.69
CA GLN A 105 29.60 35.24 -23.65
C GLN A 105 30.08 33.82 -23.31
N SER A 106 31.34 33.67 -22.91
CA SER A 106 31.88 32.37 -22.50
C SER A 106 31.21 31.82 -21.22
N LEU A 107 30.96 32.69 -20.24
CA LEU A 107 30.26 32.34 -19.00
C LEU A 107 28.80 31.97 -19.27
N ALA A 108 28.07 32.75 -20.07
CA ALA A 108 26.68 32.46 -20.42
C ALA A 108 26.52 31.13 -21.18
N VAL A 109 27.47 30.80 -22.07
CA VAL A 109 27.47 29.50 -22.77
C VAL A 109 27.77 28.35 -21.81
N LYS A 110 28.68 28.56 -20.85
CA LYS A 110 28.98 27.56 -19.82
C LYS A 110 27.78 27.32 -18.90
N GLU A 111 27.14 28.39 -18.44
CA GLU A 111 25.96 28.31 -17.57
C GLU A 111 24.79 27.61 -18.25
N ARG A 112 24.50 27.97 -19.51
CA ARG A 112 23.47 27.28 -20.30
C ARG A 112 23.75 25.78 -20.47
N ARG A 113 25.01 25.38 -20.62
CA ARG A 113 25.38 23.96 -20.68
C ARG A 113 25.13 23.25 -19.35
N LEU A 114 25.50 23.89 -18.24
CA LEU A 114 25.26 23.36 -16.89
C LEU A 114 23.76 23.21 -16.61
N GLU A 115 22.96 24.20 -16.99
CA GLU A 115 21.51 24.15 -16.89
C GLU A 115 20.93 22.98 -17.70
N GLN A 116 21.36 22.83 -18.96
CA GLN A 116 20.91 21.73 -19.82
C GLN A 116 21.29 20.35 -19.25
N THR A 117 22.50 20.21 -18.71
CA THR A 117 22.90 18.95 -18.06
C THR A 117 22.07 18.67 -16.81
N ALA A 118 21.81 19.68 -15.98
CA ALA A 118 21.00 19.53 -14.78
C ALA A 118 19.54 19.21 -15.11
N GLN A 119 18.98 19.80 -16.17
CA GLN A 119 17.63 19.49 -16.65
C GLN A 119 17.53 18.06 -17.18
N ALA A 120 18.52 17.61 -17.96
CA ALA A 120 18.57 16.24 -18.46
C ALA A 120 18.70 15.22 -17.32
N GLU A 121 19.55 15.49 -16.34
CA GLU A 121 19.71 14.65 -15.15
C GLU A 121 18.42 14.63 -14.31
N ASN A 122 17.75 15.77 -14.13
CA ASN A 122 16.47 15.83 -13.40
C ASN A 122 15.39 15.00 -14.11
N LEU A 123 15.33 15.07 -15.45
CA LEU A 123 14.42 14.25 -16.25
C LEU A 123 14.71 12.76 -16.05
N GLN A 124 15.98 12.34 -16.17
CA GLN A 124 16.40 10.95 -15.96
C GLN A 124 16.09 10.46 -14.54
N LEU A 125 16.33 11.28 -13.53
CA LEU A 125 16.00 10.94 -12.14
C LEU A 125 14.49 10.79 -11.93
N ARG A 126 13.67 11.65 -12.57
CA ARG A 126 12.21 11.52 -12.52
C ARG A 126 11.72 10.24 -13.20
N GLU A 127 12.27 9.91 -14.36
CA GLU A 127 11.98 8.65 -15.06
C GLU A 127 12.36 7.44 -14.20
N LEU A 128 13.57 7.43 -13.62
CA LEU A 128 14.02 6.36 -12.71
C LEU A 128 13.11 6.23 -11.48
N VAL A 129 12.70 7.35 -10.87
CA VAL A 129 11.76 7.32 -9.73
C VAL A 129 10.42 6.75 -10.15
N GLN A 130 9.91 7.12 -11.33
CA GLN A 130 8.66 6.59 -11.86
C GLN A 130 8.76 5.09 -12.15
N ASP A 131 9.85 4.63 -12.78
CA ASP A 131 10.12 3.22 -13.06
C ASP A 131 10.27 2.40 -11.77
N HIS A 132 10.96 2.93 -10.77
CA HIS A 132 11.06 2.31 -9.46
C HIS A 132 9.72 2.25 -8.74
N MET A 133 8.89 3.28 -8.86
CA MET A 133 7.53 3.29 -8.30
C MET A 133 6.65 2.23 -8.97
N ILE A 134 6.73 2.11 -10.29
CA ILE A 134 6.02 1.06 -11.06
C ILE A 134 6.53 -0.32 -10.66
N THR A 135 7.85 -0.51 -10.55
CA THR A 135 8.44 -1.79 -10.15
C THR A 135 8.04 -2.17 -8.72
N ALA A 136 8.06 -1.22 -7.79
CA ALA A 136 7.57 -1.42 -6.43
C ALA A 136 6.10 -1.83 -6.45
N GLN A 137 5.27 -1.12 -7.23
CA GLN A 137 3.85 -1.43 -7.43
C GLN A 137 3.65 -2.85 -7.97
N ILE A 138 4.41 -3.27 -8.97
CA ILE A 138 4.32 -4.62 -9.54
C ILE A 138 4.72 -5.67 -8.49
N LEU A 139 5.86 -5.47 -7.80
CA LEU A 139 6.38 -6.43 -6.85
C LEU A 139 5.40 -6.68 -5.71
N SER A 140 4.84 -5.64 -5.10
CA SER A 140 3.90 -5.89 -4.01
C SER A 140 2.49 -6.24 -4.49
N ASN A 141 2.14 -6.04 -5.77
CA ASN A 141 0.95 -6.64 -6.37
C ASN A 141 1.15 -8.16 -6.48
N VAL A 142 2.34 -8.60 -6.87
CA VAL A 142 2.72 -10.02 -6.92
C VAL A 142 2.72 -10.61 -5.51
N LEU A 143 3.40 -9.99 -4.54
CA LEU A 143 3.43 -10.48 -3.16
C LEU A 143 2.03 -10.56 -2.55
N GLU A 144 1.17 -9.57 -2.81
CA GLU A 144 -0.20 -9.57 -2.30
C GLU A 144 -1.07 -10.60 -3.02
N LYS A 145 -0.94 -10.80 -4.34
CA LYS A 145 -1.58 -11.92 -5.04
C LYS A 145 -1.14 -13.26 -4.48
N THR A 146 0.15 -13.45 -4.22
CA THR A 146 0.67 -14.68 -3.58
C THR A 146 0.12 -14.85 -2.17
N ARG A 147 -0.01 -13.75 -1.39
CA ARG A 147 -0.62 -13.76 -0.06
C ARG A 147 -2.11 -14.07 -0.10
N GLN A 148 -2.87 -13.47 -1.00
CA GLN A 148 -4.29 -13.75 -1.23
C GLN A 148 -4.49 -15.19 -1.71
N GLN A 149 -3.60 -15.70 -2.56
CA GLN A 149 -3.62 -17.08 -3.01
C GLN A 149 -3.29 -18.06 -1.87
N ALA A 150 -2.34 -17.72 -0.99
CA ALA A 150 -2.08 -18.48 0.23
C ALA A 150 -3.27 -18.44 1.22
N GLN A 151 -3.98 -17.30 1.31
CA GLN A 151 -5.22 -17.17 2.07
C GLN A 151 -6.35 -18.03 1.47
N ASN A 152 -6.51 -18.03 0.15
CA ASN A 152 -7.52 -18.83 -0.55
C ASN A 152 -7.21 -20.34 -0.48
N ILE A 153 -5.94 -20.74 -0.57
CA ILE A 153 -5.50 -22.13 -0.37
C ILE A 153 -5.71 -22.54 1.10
N SER A 154 -5.56 -21.61 2.05
CA SER A 154 -5.79 -21.89 3.47
C SER A 154 -7.26 -22.10 3.83
N PHE A 155 -8.22 -21.76 2.96
CA PHE A 155 -9.64 -22.14 3.14
C PHE A 155 -9.83 -23.67 3.10
N LEU A 156 -8.84 -24.42 2.58
CA LEU A 156 -8.77 -25.88 2.58
C LEU A 156 -8.13 -26.47 3.86
N HIS A 157 -7.73 -25.65 4.84
CA HIS A 157 -7.12 -26.13 6.09
C HIS A 157 -8.14 -26.37 7.21
N SER A 158 -7.73 -27.22 8.17
CA SER A 158 -8.45 -27.60 9.38
C SER A 158 -9.11 -26.39 10.07
N ALA A 159 -10.25 -26.60 10.74
CA ALA A 159 -10.93 -25.56 11.53
C ALA A 159 -9.99 -24.84 12.52
N GLU A 160 -8.90 -25.49 12.92
CA GLU A 160 -7.88 -24.94 13.80
C GLU A 160 -7.04 -23.81 13.19
N ASP A 161 -6.95 -23.71 11.86
CA ASP A 161 -6.10 -22.74 11.17
C ASP A 161 -6.86 -21.50 10.65
N LYS A 162 -8.19 -21.50 10.75
CA LYS A 162 -9.05 -20.39 10.27
C LYS A 162 -8.71 -19.03 10.89
N TRP A 163 -8.20 -19.00 12.12
CA TRP A 163 -7.78 -17.76 12.79
C TRP A 163 -6.66 -17.02 12.02
N LYS A 164 -5.85 -17.72 11.22
CA LYS A 164 -4.80 -17.10 10.39
C LYS A 164 -5.38 -16.12 9.38
N GLN A 165 -6.62 -16.38 8.93
CA GLN A 165 -7.41 -15.53 8.04
C GLN A 165 -8.30 -14.54 8.79
N LEU A 166 -8.10 -14.38 10.11
CA LEU A 166 -8.97 -13.57 10.98
C LEU A 166 -10.41 -14.08 11.02
N VAL A 167 -10.61 -15.39 10.86
CA VAL A 167 -11.93 -16.03 10.97
C VAL A 167 -12.06 -16.72 12.32
N LEU A 168 -13.13 -16.40 13.06
CA LEU A 168 -13.44 -17.06 14.32
C LEU A 168 -14.47 -18.17 14.11
N VAL A 169 -14.13 -19.37 14.58
CA VAL A 169 -14.99 -20.56 14.48
C VAL A 169 -16.04 -20.62 15.60
N ALA A 170 -17.05 -21.47 15.39
CA ALA A 170 -18.11 -21.71 16.37
C ALA A 170 -17.67 -22.59 17.55
N ASP A 171 -16.69 -23.48 17.37
CA ASP A 171 -16.16 -24.30 18.45
C ASP A 171 -15.55 -23.42 19.57
N PRO A 172 -16.04 -23.48 20.82
CA PRO A 172 -15.63 -22.56 21.88
C PRO A 172 -14.12 -22.61 22.20
N ALA A 173 -13.52 -23.80 22.18
CA ALA A 173 -12.11 -23.96 22.53
C ALA A 173 -11.21 -23.41 21.42
N LEU A 174 -11.51 -23.73 20.16
CA LEU A 174 -10.80 -23.18 19.00
C LEU A 174 -11.00 -21.69 18.86
N ARG A 175 -12.18 -21.18 19.18
CA ARG A 175 -12.49 -19.76 19.17
C ARG A 175 -11.59 -18.98 20.13
N VAL A 176 -11.52 -19.39 21.40
CA VAL A 176 -10.66 -18.72 22.39
C VAL A 176 -9.19 -18.80 21.99
N ARG A 177 -8.73 -19.97 21.52
CA ARG A 177 -7.36 -20.13 20.99
C ARG A 177 -7.09 -19.21 19.80
N GLY A 178 -8.04 -19.11 18.86
CA GLY A 178 -7.96 -18.24 17.70
C GLY A 178 -7.89 -16.77 18.08
N ILE A 179 -8.72 -16.32 19.04
CA ILE A 179 -8.70 -14.95 19.57
C ILE A 179 -7.29 -14.61 20.08
N HIS A 180 -6.69 -15.46 20.93
CA HIS A 180 -5.34 -15.23 21.44
C HIS A 180 -4.28 -15.27 20.33
N ALA A 181 -4.35 -16.26 19.44
CA ALA A 181 -3.38 -16.41 18.36
C ALA A 181 -3.38 -15.19 17.41
N ILE A 182 -4.54 -14.61 17.14
CA ILE A 182 -4.66 -13.38 16.34
C ILE A 182 -3.92 -12.23 17.01
N VAL A 183 -4.23 -11.90 18.26
CA VAL A 183 -3.62 -10.76 18.96
C VAL A 183 -2.14 -10.98 19.28
N ASP A 184 -1.73 -12.22 19.57
CA ASP A 184 -0.33 -12.55 19.83
C ASP A 184 0.52 -12.43 18.54
N ARG A 185 -0.05 -12.82 17.38
CA ARG A 185 0.59 -12.57 16.08
C ARG A 185 0.76 -11.08 15.84
N GLU A 186 -0.28 -10.28 16.03
CA GLU A 186 -0.16 -8.83 15.82
C GLU A 186 0.79 -8.19 16.85
N PHE A 187 0.85 -8.67 18.09
CA PHE A 187 1.83 -8.23 19.09
C PHE A 187 3.27 -8.52 18.68
N SER A 188 3.54 -9.68 18.06
CA SER A 188 4.88 -10.00 17.53
C SER A 188 5.37 -9.04 16.44
N LEU A 189 4.45 -8.31 15.79
CA LEU A 189 4.74 -7.32 14.75
C LEU A 189 4.87 -5.90 15.29
N LEU A 190 4.71 -5.67 16.60
CA LEU A 190 4.63 -4.34 17.20
C LEU A 190 5.85 -3.46 16.89
N GLU A 191 7.07 -4.00 17.04
CA GLU A 191 8.29 -3.25 16.72
C GLU A 191 8.36 -2.89 15.23
N SER A 192 8.07 -3.84 14.35
CA SER A 192 8.05 -3.59 12.90
C SER A 192 7.00 -2.53 12.52
N ALA A 193 5.83 -2.56 13.17
CA ALA A 193 4.78 -1.58 12.97
C ALA A 193 5.22 -0.18 13.43
N PHE A 194 5.91 -0.08 14.58
CA PHE A 194 6.47 1.19 15.05
C PHE A 194 7.63 1.70 14.22
N VAL A 195 8.44 0.82 13.62
CA VAL A 195 9.45 1.21 12.62
C VAL A 195 8.78 1.81 11.39
N GLU A 196 7.74 1.15 10.83
CA GLU A 196 6.97 1.68 9.68
C GLU A 196 6.36 3.05 10.01
N ALA A 197 5.85 3.23 11.23
CA ALA A 197 5.26 4.47 11.68
C ALA A 197 6.28 5.54 12.10
N GLY A 198 7.59 5.23 12.14
CA GLY A 198 8.64 6.14 12.62
C GLY A 198 8.49 6.52 14.11
N LEU A 199 8.07 5.57 14.95
CA LEU A 199 7.78 5.77 16.38
C LEU A 199 8.85 5.23 17.34
N ILE A 200 9.94 4.62 16.83
CA ILE A 200 11.02 4.06 17.67
C ILE A 200 11.89 5.17 18.30
N ASP A 201 12.44 6.07 17.47
CA ASP A 201 13.43 7.08 17.89
C ASP A 201 12.84 8.50 17.90
N VAL A 202 11.66 8.67 18.53
CA VAL A 202 11.04 10.00 18.59
C VAL A 202 11.81 10.89 19.57
N ALA A 203 12.25 12.05 19.10
CA ALA A 203 13.01 13.00 19.89
C ALA A 203 12.24 13.45 21.15
N SER A 204 12.96 13.55 22.27
CA SER A 204 12.39 13.99 23.55
C SER A 204 11.82 15.41 23.41
N GLY A 205 10.50 15.55 23.59
CA GLY A 205 9.78 16.82 23.49
C GLY A 205 8.98 17.03 22.18
N SER A 206 9.06 16.11 21.23
CA SER A 206 8.20 16.16 20.03
C SER A 206 6.80 15.60 20.32
N GLU A 207 5.77 16.18 19.71
CA GLU A 207 4.48 15.49 19.50
C GLU A 207 4.39 15.11 18.03
N ILE A 208 3.98 13.88 17.73
CA ILE A 208 3.75 13.45 16.35
C ILE A 208 2.26 13.26 16.15
N GLN A 209 1.78 13.79 15.03
CA GLN A 209 0.48 13.48 14.49
C GLN A 209 0.59 13.41 12.99
N ARG A 210 0.32 12.24 12.42
CA ARG A 210 0.29 12.07 10.97
C ARG A 210 -0.87 11.19 10.59
N HIS A 211 -1.54 11.61 9.53
CA HIS A 211 -2.63 10.91 8.88
C HIS A 211 -2.17 10.63 7.47
N ILE A 212 -2.04 9.36 7.10
CA ILE A 212 -1.53 8.98 5.78
C ILE A 212 -2.58 8.13 5.09
N SER A 213 -3.03 8.59 3.93
CA SER A 213 -3.88 7.81 3.04
C SER A 213 -3.01 7.25 1.94
N LYS A 214 -2.89 5.92 1.86
CA LYS A 214 -2.11 5.25 0.81
C LYS A 214 -2.92 4.15 0.17
N TYR A 215 -2.78 4.01 -1.14
CA TYR A 215 -3.25 2.80 -1.79
C TYR A 215 -2.36 1.64 -1.33
N SER A 216 -3.00 0.62 -0.76
CA SER A 216 -2.39 -0.69 -0.62
C SER A 216 -2.03 -1.21 -2.00
N HIS A 217 -1.11 -2.15 -2.03
CA HIS A 217 -0.75 -2.82 -3.27
C HIS A 217 -1.93 -3.51 -3.95
N ALA A 218 -2.91 -4.00 -3.20
CA ALA A 218 -4.13 -4.54 -3.79
C ALA A 218 -5.06 -3.49 -4.42
N GLY A 219 -4.64 -2.23 -4.60
CA GLY A 219 -5.50 -1.12 -5.05
C GLY A 219 -6.55 -0.68 -4.03
N SER A 220 -6.59 -1.32 -2.85
CA SER A 220 -7.47 -0.93 -1.75
C SER A 220 -6.91 0.26 -0.99
N LEU A 221 -7.75 1.23 -0.65
CA LEU A 221 -7.31 2.39 0.11
C LEU A 221 -7.12 2.04 1.60
N GLU A 222 -5.96 2.36 2.14
CA GLU A 222 -5.60 2.18 3.54
C GLU A 222 -5.29 3.53 4.20
N PHE A 223 -5.83 3.74 5.39
CA PHE A 223 -5.68 4.96 6.18
C PHE A 223 -4.85 4.66 7.42
N HIS A 224 -3.84 5.48 7.65
CA HIS A 224 -2.90 5.33 8.76
C HIS A 224 -3.06 6.49 9.72
N THR A 225 -3.21 6.17 10.99
CA THR A 225 -3.18 7.15 12.08
C THR A 225 -1.93 6.89 12.91
N ILE A 226 -1.01 7.86 12.93
CA ILE A 226 0.25 7.79 13.67
C ILE A 226 0.26 8.89 14.71
N VAL A 227 0.37 8.51 15.98
CA VAL A 227 0.39 9.45 17.10
C VAL A 227 1.53 9.12 18.05
N TYR A 228 2.31 10.15 18.37
CA TYR A 228 3.16 10.15 19.55
C TYR A 228 2.74 11.32 20.44
N SER A 229 2.50 11.04 21.71
CA SER A 229 2.09 12.07 22.66
C SER A 229 2.56 11.78 24.07
N ARG A 230 2.59 12.84 24.88
CA ARG A 230 2.98 12.78 26.29
C ARG A 230 1.84 13.29 27.16
N ALA A 231 1.61 12.62 28.28
CA ALA A 231 0.70 13.07 29.31
C ALA A 231 1.45 13.17 30.65
N ASN A 232 1.22 14.24 31.40
CA ASN A 232 1.72 14.37 32.78
C ASN A 232 0.60 13.94 33.74
N LEU A 233 0.19 12.68 33.64
CA LEU A 233 -0.91 12.08 34.42
C LEU A 233 -0.47 10.72 34.95
N PRO A 234 -1.09 10.22 36.03
CA PRO A 234 -0.79 8.88 36.54
C PRO A 234 -1.00 7.79 35.48
N PHE A 235 -0.06 6.84 35.42
CA PHE A 235 -0.09 5.72 34.47
C PHE A 235 -1.43 4.96 34.48
N ALA A 236 -1.96 4.65 35.66
CA ALA A 236 -3.22 3.92 35.79
C ALA A 236 -4.39 4.68 35.15
N SER A 237 -4.49 5.99 35.38
CA SER A 237 -5.55 6.82 34.81
C SER A 237 -5.48 6.89 33.29
N VAL A 238 -4.26 7.02 32.73
CA VAL A 238 -4.04 7.02 31.28
C VAL A 238 -4.39 5.65 30.70
N LEU A 239 -3.94 4.58 31.33
CA LEU A 239 -4.20 3.20 30.95
C LEU A 239 -5.70 2.91 30.85
N ASP A 240 -6.46 3.19 31.92
CA ASP A 240 -7.89 2.90 31.98
C ASP A 240 -8.68 3.74 30.98
N SER A 241 -8.32 5.03 30.84
CA SER A 241 -8.96 5.92 29.88
C SER A 241 -8.79 5.42 28.45
N ILE A 242 -7.57 5.03 28.06
CA ILE A 242 -7.31 4.54 26.71
C ILE A 242 -7.96 3.18 26.48
N TRP A 243 -7.95 2.30 27.48
CA TRP A 243 -8.64 1.02 27.41
C TRP A 243 -10.13 1.21 27.11
N SER A 244 -10.82 2.09 27.83
CA SER A 244 -12.23 2.40 27.56
C SER A 244 -12.46 3.00 26.17
N VAL A 245 -11.56 3.87 25.69
CA VAL A 245 -11.64 4.46 24.34
C VAL A 245 -11.49 3.39 23.25
N ILE A 246 -10.51 2.48 23.37
CA ILE A 246 -10.27 1.43 22.38
C ILE A 246 -11.43 0.42 22.34
N LEU A 247 -11.98 0.09 23.51
CA LEU A 247 -13.17 -0.75 23.60
C LEU A 247 -14.42 -0.06 23.05
N GLY A 248 -14.44 1.28 22.96
CA GLY A 248 -15.60 2.04 22.50
C GLY A 248 -16.71 2.13 23.54
N THR A 249 -16.38 1.99 24.83
CA THR A 249 -17.35 2.08 25.94
C THR A 249 -17.61 3.52 26.37
N VAL A 250 -16.90 4.50 25.78
CA VAL A 250 -17.01 5.92 26.11
C VAL A 250 -18.00 6.60 25.16
N ASN A 251 -19.27 6.70 25.60
CA ASN A 251 -20.34 7.28 24.78
C ASN A 251 -20.65 8.75 25.10
N THR A 252 -20.05 9.30 26.17
CA THR A 252 -20.35 10.63 26.69
C THR A 252 -19.51 11.75 26.08
N VAL A 253 -18.49 11.40 25.28
CA VAL A 253 -17.53 12.35 24.72
C VAL A 253 -17.82 12.55 23.23
N PRO A 254 -18.24 13.76 22.81
CA PRO A 254 -18.44 14.08 21.40
C PRO A 254 -17.15 13.86 20.60
N CYS A 255 -17.30 13.50 19.31
CA CYS A 255 -16.22 13.27 18.36
C CYS A 255 -15.38 11.99 18.59
N LEU A 256 -15.70 11.16 19.57
CA LEU A 256 -15.26 9.76 19.53
C LEU A 256 -15.98 9.06 18.38
N ASN A 257 -15.30 8.14 17.72
CA ASN A 257 -15.82 7.43 16.56
C ASN A 257 -16.03 5.93 16.81
N ARG A 258 -15.63 5.41 17.97
CA ARG A 258 -15.77 3.99 18.31
C ARG A 258 -16.85 3.82 19.35
N TYR A 259 -17.79 2.93 19.05
CA TYR A 259 -18.92 2.63 19.91
C TYR A 259 -19.07 1.12 20.05
N SER A 260 -19.13 0.61 21.26
CA SER A 260 -19.44 -0.79 21.55
C SER A 260 -20.94 -0.98 21.71
N ASP A 261 -21.51 -1.89 20.94
CA ASP A 261 -22.85 -2.44 21.19
C ASP A 261 -22.76 -3.62 22.19
N GLU A 262 -21.68 -4.41 22.10
CA GLU A 262 -21.43 -5.59 22.93
C GLU A 262 -19.93 -5.72 23.26
N VAL A 263 -19.60 -5.99 24.52
CA VAL A 263 -18.24 -6.29 24.97
C VAL A 263 -18.27 -7.62 25.72
N THR A 264 -17.55 -8.61 25.20
CA THR A 264 -17.41 -9.93 25.79
C THR A 264 -16.02 -10.08 26.38
N THR A 265 -15.95 -10.36 27.69
CA THR A 265 -14.69 -10.66 28.36
C THR A 265 -14.24 -12.08 28.02
N VAL A 266 -13.08 -12.21 27.39
CA VAL A 266 -12.46 -13.52 27.09
C VAL A 266 -11.61 -13.97 28.27
N ASP A 267 -10.80 -13.05 28.81
CA ASP A 267 -10.05 -13.22 30.05
C ASP A 267 -9.74 -11.85 30.70
N ALA A 268 -8.85 -11.82 31.71
CA ALA A 268 -8.48 -10.60 32.44
C ALA A 268 -7.84 -9.48 31.57
N ASN A 269 -7.30 -9.82 30.41
CA ASN A 269 -6.52 -8.93 29.55
C ASN A 269 -7.01 -8.90 28.10
N THR A 270 -8.02 -9.69 27.75
CA THR A 270 -8.50 -9.90 26.38
C THR A 270 -10.01 -9.70 26.31
N MET A 271 -10.42 -8.82 25.41
CA MET A 271 -11.82 -8.48 25.16
C MET A 271 -12.15 -8.74 23.70
N TYR A 272 -13.35 -9.23 23.44
CA TYR A 272 -13.97 -9.27 22.13
C TYR A 272 -15.06 -8.19 22.10
N VAL A 273 -15.05 -7.34 21.09
CA VAL A 273 -15.93 -6.18 21.00
C VAL A 273 -16.68 -6.19 19.67
N ARG A 274 -17.99 -5.98 19.74
CA ARG A 274 -18.83 -5.67 18.59
C ARG A 274 -19.44 -4.30 18.74
N GLY A 275 -19.57 -3.59 17.63
CA GLY A 275 -20.22 -2.29 17.61
C GLY A 275 -20.05 -1.58 16.29
N ARG A 276 -19.81 -0.27 16.35
CA ARG A 276 -19.77 0.61 15.18
C ARG A 276 -18.54 1.52 15.22
N LEU A 277 -18.07 1.86 14.03
CA LEU A 277 -17.04 2.86 13.77
C LEU A 277 -17.61 3.95 12.86
N ASP A 278 -17.76 5.16 13.40
CA ASP A 278 -18.22 6.34 12.69
C ASP A 278 -17.02 7.06 12.09
N HIS A 279 -16.57 6.58 10.93
CA HIS A 279 -15.40 7.13 10.26
C HIS A 279 -15.81 8.29 9.34
N PRO A 280 -14.93 9.25 9.03
CA PRO A 280 -15.20 10.28 8.03
C PRO A 280 -15.70 9.76 6.66
N LEU A 281 -15.40 8.50 6.33
CA LEU A 281 -15.83 7.82 5.09
C LEU A 281 -17.21 7.18 5.17
N GLY A 282 -17.86 7.21 6.32
CA GLY A 282 -19.12 6.56 6.60
C GLY A 282 -19.09 5.69 7.84
N ASN A 283 -20.20 5.02 8.09
CA ASN A 283 -20.38 4.19 9.26
C ASN A 283 -20.03 2.74 8.92
N PHE A 284 -19.25 2.11 9.80
CA PHE A 284 -18.79 0.74 9.61
C PHE A 284 -19.21 -0.14 10.77
N GLN A 285 -19.59 -1.38 10.48
CA GLN A 285 -19.68 -2.43 11.50
C GLN A 285 -18.27 -2.71 12.03
N ARG A 286 -18.10 -2.77 13.35
CA ARG A 286 -16.82 -3.03 14.00
C ARG A 286 -16.91 -4.33 14.79
N CYS A 287 -16.05 -5.29 14.49
CA CYS A 287 -15.86 -6.50 15.29
C CYS A 287 -14.36 -6.72 15.49
N VAL A 288 -13.90 -6.63 16.74
CA VAL A 288 -12.47 -6.62 17.06
C VAL A 288 -12.15 -7.44 18.29
N VAL A 289 -10.91 -7.91 18.34
CA VAL A 289 -10.28 -8.46 19.54
C VAL A 289 -9.25 -7.46 20.03
N VAL A 290 -9.26 -7.19 21.34
CA VAL A 290 -8.35 -6.26 21.99
C VAL A 290 -7.64 -6.99 23.14
N LYS A 291 -6.31 -6.96 23.16
CA LYS A 291 -5.52 -7.53 24.25
C LYS A 291 -4.49 -6.55 24.77
N ARG A 292 -4.31 -6.52 26.10
CA ARG A 292 -3.24 -5.79 26.78
C ARG A 292 -2.12 -6.72 27.24
N PHE A 293 -0.88 -6.28 27.05
CA PHE A 293 0.33 -6.98 27.45
C PHE A 293 1.12 -6.06 28.38
N PHE A 294 1.59 -6.61 29.51
CA PHE A 294 2.38 -5.86 30.47
C PHE A 294 3.83 -6.33 30.42
N ALA A 295 4.77 -5.40 30.42
CA ALA A 295 6.19 -5.67 30.41
C ALA A 295 6.94 -4.74 31.37
N PRO A 296 8.08 -5.15 31.95
CA PRO A 296 8.92 -4.26 32.74
C PRO A 296 9.58 -3.21 31.83
N GLY A 297 9.70 -1.98 32.32
CA GLY A 297 10.33 -0.87 31.62
C GLY A 297 11.07 0.08 32.56
N ALA A 298 11.76 1.07 31.99
CA ALA A 298 12.66 1.97 32.73
C ALA A 298 11.96 2.80 33.82
N GLY A 299 10.72 3.26 33.58
CA GLY A 299 9.89 3.99 34.54
C GLY A 299 8.86 3.14 35.27
N GLY A 300 8.96 1.82 35.21
CA GLY A 300 8.00 0.88 35.80
C GLY A 300 7.35 -0.04 34.76
N THR A 301 6.18 -0.62 35.09
CA THR A 301 5.45 -1.52 34.19
C THR A 301 4.89 -0.75 33.00
N MET A 302 5.29 -1.11 31.80
CA MET A 302 4.75 -0.62 30.52
C MET A 302 3.53 -1.47 30.12
N CYS A 303 2.62 -0.89 29.34
CA CYS A 303 1.49 -1.60 28.76
C CYS A 303 1.48 -1.43 27.24
N TYR A 304 1.33 -2.55 26.53
CA TYR A 304 1.05 -2.58 25.11
C TYR A 304 -0.38 -3.01 24.89
N MET A 305 -1.11 -2.36 23.99
CA MET A 305 -2.43 -2.80 23.56
C MET A 305 -2.41 -3.08 22.08
N VAL A 306 -3.04 -4.18 21.71
CA VAL A 306 -3.22 -4.59 20.32
C VAL A 306 -4.70 -4.76 20.06
N CYS A 307 -5.18 -4.13 19.00
CA CYS A 307 -6.56 -4.27 18.52
C CYS A 307 -6.53 -4.82 17.10
N ARG A 308 -7.34 -5.84 16.81
CA ARG A 308 -7.43 -6.45 15.48
C ARG A 308 -8.86 -6.78 15.12
N SER A 309 -9.29 -6.35 13.93
CA SER A 309 -10.60 -6.74 13.39
C SER A 309 -10.66 -8.22 13.03
N ILE A 310 -11.86 -8.78 13.14
CA ILE A 310 -12.21 -10.12 12.66
C ILE A 310 -12.81 -9.99 11.25
N ASP A 311 -12.35 -10.79 10.29
CA ASP A 311 -12.88 -10.74 8.91
C ASP A 311 -14.16 -11.56 8.76
N ASP A 312 -14.31 -12.67 9.52
CA ASP A 312 -15.55 -13.47 9.58
C ASP A 312 -15.72 -14.17 10.93
N ASP A 313 -16.97 -14.39 11.34
CA ASP A 313 -17.32 -14.94 12.64
C ASP A 313 -18.53 -15.88 12.52
N GLU A 314 -18.30 -17.19 12.69
CA GLU A 314 -19.33 -18.22 12.52
C GLU A 314 -20.50 -18.10 13.51
N LEU A 315 -20.29 -17.49 14.69
CA LEU A 315 -21.37 -17.28 15.69
C LEU A 315 -22.07 -15.94 15.54
N ALA A 316 -21.37 -14.96 14.98
CA ALA A 316 -21.79 -13.57 14.98
C ALA A 316 -21.43 -12.87 13.65
N PRO A 317 -21.93 -13.37 12.50
CA PRO A 317 -21.55 -12.85 11.20
C PRO A 317 -21.94 -11.39 11.02
N TYR A 318 -21.20 -10.69 10.16
CA TYR A 318 -21.53 -9.33 9.77
C TYR A 318 -22.88 -9.26 9.06
N ARG A 319 -23.60 -8.15 9.25
CA ARG A 319 -24.76 -7.83 8.42
C ARG A 319 -24.29 -7.45 7.01
N ALA A 320 -25.16 -7.59 6.02
CA ALA A 320 -24.84 -7.21 4.65
C ALA A 320 -24.52 -5.70 4.52
N GLU A 321 -25.23 -4.85 5.27
CA GLU A 321 -25.02 -3.42 5.32
C GLU A 321 -25.10 -2.91 6.78
N PRO A 322 -24.35 -1.85 7.15
CA PRO A 322 -23.33 -1.15 6.36
C PRO A 322 -22.04 -1.98 6.19
N PRO A 323 -21.03 -1.56 5.40
CA PRO A 323 -19.74 -2.26 5.32
C PRO A 323 -19.08 -2.38 6.71
N TYR A 324 -18.06 -3.23 6.83
CA TYR A 324 -17.34 -3.45 8.09
C TYR A 324 -15.93 -2.88 8.04
N SER A 325 -15.41 -2.53 9.22
CA SER A 325 -14.08 -1.96 9.40
C SER A 325 -13.05 -3.07 9.48
N LYS A 326 -12.00 -2.97 8.67
CA LYS A 326 -10.82 -3.82 8.81
C LYS A 326 -9.70 -2.99 9.40
N GLU A 327 -9.49 -3.17 10.70
CA GLU A 327 -8.57 -2.36 11.51
C GLU A 327 -7.48 -3.22 12.15
N VAL A 328 -6.31 -2.62 12.32
CA VAL A 328 -5.28 -3.10 13.22
C VAL A 328 -4.64 -1.89 13.89
N SER A 329 -4.45 -1.96 15.21
CA SER A 329 -3.70 -0.92 15.90
C SER A 329 -2.79 -1.49 16.98
N TRP A 330 -1.68 -0.79 17.15
CA TRP A 330 -0.65 -1.04 18.15
C TRP A 330 -0.50 0.22 18.99
N LEU A 331 -0.58 0.05 20.30
CA LEU A 331 -0.40 1.11 21.27
C LEU A 331 0.67 0.69 22.28
N ALA A 332 1.58 1.59 22.62
CA ALA A 332 2.43 1.49 23.80
C ALA A 332 2.16 2.66 24.75
N ILE A 333 2.04 2.34 26.03
CA ILE A 333 1.92 3.28 27.14
C ILE A 333 3.12 3.03 28.05
N GLU A 334 4.03 4.00 28.05
CA GLU A 334 5.35 3.90 28.66
C GLU A 334 5.47 4.94 29.78
N PRO A 335 5.43 4.55 31.06
CA PRO A 335 5.76 5.47 32.15
C PRO A 335 7.26 5.80 32.11
N MET A 336 7.57 7.08 32.28
CA MET A 336 8.92 7.62 32.27
C MET A 336 9.39 7.96 33.68
N VAL A 337 10.71 8.00 33.86
CA VAL A 337 11.35 8.29 35.16
C VAL A 337 10.98 9.69 35.69
N ASP A 338 10.67 10.63 34.79
CA ASP A 338 10.23 11.98 35.14
C ASP A 338 8.74 12.07 35.57
N GLY A 339 8.06 10.93 35.69
CA GLY A 339 6.65 10.83 36.07
C GLY A 339 5.67 11.09 34.93
N SER A 340 6.16 11.38 33.72
CA SER A 340 5.30 11.49 32.54
C SER A 340 5.00 10.12 31.92
N VAL A 341 3.93 10.07 31.12
CA VAL A 341 3.51 8.88 30.38
C VAL A 341 3.63 9.18 28.89
N HIS A 342 4.42 8.38 28.20
CA HIS A 342 4.57 8.44 26.75
C HIS A 342 3.63 7.45 26.09
N MET A 343 2.99 7.88 25.00
CA MET A 343 2.02 7.11 24.24
C MET A 343 2.42 7.07 22.78
N LYS A 344 2.63 5.86 22.25
CA LYS A 344 2.88 5.59 20.83
C LYS A 344 1.70 4.82 20.28
N PHE A 345 1.04 5.35 19.26
CA PHE A 345 -0.12 4.73 18.65
C PHE A 345 0.05 4.69 17.14
N PHE A 346 -0.16 3.52 16.57
CA PHE A 346 -0.23 3.32 15.13
C PHE A 346 -1.46 2.48 14.79
N GLU A 347 -2.29 3.00 13.91
CA GLU A 347 -3.45 2.29 13.40
C GLU A 347 -3.41 2.25 11.88
N LYS A 348 -3.86 1.12 11.32
CA LYS A 348 -4.22 0.96 9.92
C LYS A 348 -5.70 0.62 9.83
N PHE A 349 -6.43 1.36 9.02
CA PHE A 349 -7.84 1.16 8.75
C PHE A 349 -8.07 1.01 7.24
N ARG A 350 -8.92 0.05 6.88
CA ARG A 350 -9.48 -0.07 5.53
C ARG A 350 -10.95 -0.51 5.61
N PRO A 351 -11.82 -0.01 4.73
CA PRO A 351 -13.18 -0.51 4.62
C PRO A 351 -13.22 -1.88 3.95
N SER A 352 -14.20 -2.72 4.30
CA SER A 352 -14.33 -4.07 3.73
C SER A 352 -14.77 -4.08 2.27
N ALA A 353 -15.62 -3.13 1.89
CA ALA A 353 -16.03 -2.87 0.52
C ALA A 353 -15.52 -1.48 0.13
N TRP A 354 -14.37 -1.42 -0.55
CA TRP A 354 -13.91 -0.22 -1.22
C TRP A 354 -14.19 -0.36 -2.70
N THR A 355 -15.05 0.50 -3.25
CA THR A 355 -15.28 0.57 -4.70
C THR A 355 -14.25 1.51 -5.33
N GLU A 356 -13.52 1.03 -6.34
CA GLU A 356 -12.63 1.87 -7.20
C GLU A 356 -13.34 3.12 -7.77
N ALA A 357 -14.68 3.11 -7.79
CA ALA A 357 -15.53 4.22 -8.20
C ALA A 357 -15.47 5.48 -7.29
N MET A 358 -14.82 5.42 -6.12
CA MET A 358 -14.59 6.60 -5.26
C MET A 358 -13.09 6.94 -5.17
N PRO A 359 -12.54 7.72 -6.12
CA PRO A 359 -11.16 8.18 -6.03
C PRO A 359 -10.94 9.08 -4.80
N LEU A 360 -9.75 8.99 -4.22
CA LEU A 360 -9.28 9.94 -3.19
C LEU A 360 -9.39 11.36 -3.73
N SER A 361 -10.32 12.14 -3.18
CA SER A 361 -10.43 13.57 -3.49
C SER A 361 -9.67 14.38 -2.44
N ALA A 362 -9.18 15.56 -2.81
CA ALA A 362 -8.60 16.50 -1.83
C ALA A 362 -9.59 16.86 -0.71
N HIS A 363 -10.90 16.81 -0.98
CA HIS A 363 -11.93 16.98 0.05
C HIS A 363 -11.91 15.82 1.05
N TRP A 364 -11.82 14.57 0.58
CA TRP A 364 -11.75 13.39 1.45
C TRP A 364 -10.54 13.40 2.38
N VAL A 365 -9.37 13.78 1.85
CA VAL A 365 -8.14 13.87 2.66
C VAL A 365 -8.33 14.87 3.80
N ARG A 366 -8.88 16.06 3.51
CA ARG A 366 -9.17 17.07 4.53
C ARG A 366 -10.20 16.61 5.55
N THR A 367 -11.31 16.04 5.11
CA THR A 367 -12.36 15.54 6.03
C THR A 367 -11.81 14.45 6.96
N PHE A 368 -10.91 13.60 6.46
CA PHE A 368 -10.22 12.60 7.28
C PHE A 368 -9.27 13.25 8.30
N GLU A 369 -8.42 14.18 7.86
CA GLU A 369 -7.52 14.92 8.74
C GLU A 369 -8.28 15.66 9.85
N ASP A 370 -9.35 16.39 9.50
CA ASP A 370 -10.19 17.14 10.42
C ASP A 370 -10.90 16.21 11.42
N GLY A 371 -11.49 15.11 10.94
CA GLY A 371 -12.16 14.13 11.78
C GLY A 371 -11.21 13.45 12.77
N ALA A 372 -10.01 13.11 12.30
CA ALA A 372 -9.01 12.46 13.14
C ALA A 372 -8.34 13.43 14.13
N GLN A 373 -8.22 14.72 13.78
CA GLN A 373 -7.86 15.78 14.73
C GLN A 373 -8.92 15.93 15.83
N ALA A 374 -10.20 16.01 15.47
CA ALA A 374 -11.30 16.12 16.42
C ALA A 374 -11.37 14.89 17.36
N MET A 375 -11.14 13.69 16.83
CA MET A 375 -11.05 12.46 17.62
C MET A 375 -9.90 12.52 18.63
N ARG A 376 -8.70 12.93 18.20
CA ARG A 376 -7.55 13.10 19.11
C ARG A 376 -7.87 14.06 20.24
N ASP A 377 -8.43 15.22 19.91
CA ASP A 377 -8.73 16.24 20.91
C ASP A 377 -9.83 15.78 21.88
N ALA A 378 -10.78 14.96 21.41
CA ALA A 378 -11.74 14.27 22.26
C ALA A 378 -11.06 13.27 23.21
N VAL A 379 -10.20 12.39 22.69
CA VAL A 379 -9.45 11.41 23.49
C VAL A 379 -8.56 12.10 24.53
N ARG A 380 -7.80 13.13 24.13
CA ARG A 380 -6.98 13.92 25.05
C ARG A 380 -7.83 14.52 26.16
N ARG A 381 -8.92 15.23 25.81
CA ARG A 381 -9.84 15.82 26.80
C ARG A 381 -10.45 14.78 27.74
N TYR A 382 -10.70 13.57 27.26
CA TYR A 382 -11.21 12.48 28.09
C TYR A 382 -10.15 11.98 29.07
N ILE A 383 -8.94 11.70 28.59
CA ILE A 383 -7.80 11.27 29.42
C ILE A 383 -7.52 12.30 30.52
N PHE A 384 -7.47 13.60 30.19
CA PHE A 384 -7.25 14.66 31.17
C PHE A 384 -8.37 14.75 32.21
N ARG A 385 -9.64 14.76 31.79
CA ARG A 385 -10.78 14.82 32.72
C ARG A 385 -10.89 13.59 33.63
N HIS A 386 -10.66 12.41 33.08
CA HIS A 386 -10.69 11.17 33.86
C HIS A 386 -9.47 11.06 34.79
N GLY A 387 -8.32 11.58 34.36
CA GLY A 387 -7.09 11.67 35.15
C GLY A 387 -7.22 12.55 36.39
N GLU A 388 -7.93 13.68 36.29
CA GLU A 388 -8.18 14.59 37.43
C GLU A 388 -9.14 14.00 38.45
N ASN A 389 -10.21 13.31 38.01
CA ASN A 389 -11.22 12.74 38.91
C ASN A 389 -10.71 11.60 39.80
N LEU A 390 -9.61 10.93 39.42
CA LEU A 390 -8.93 9.93 40.26
C LEU A 390 -8.04 10.55 41.34
N HIS A 391 -7.82 11.88 41.31
CA HIS A 391 -7.03 12.61 42.29
C HIS A 391 -7.85 13.20 43.44
N ASP A 392 -9.19 13.16 43.36
CA ASP A 392 -10.09 13.48 44.46
C ASP A 392 -10.64 12.17 45.06
N PRO A 393 -10.05 11.63 46.14
CA PRO A 393 -10.75 10.63 46.93
C PRO A 393 -11.91 11.36 47.60
N ALA A 394 -13.13 11.17 47.07
CA ALA A 394 -14.34 11.56 47.79
C ALA A 394 -14.21 11.06 49.25
N PRO A 395 -14.40 11.92 50.26
CA PRO A 395 -14.32 11.47 51.64
C PRO A 395 -15.40 10.41 51.85
N LEU A 396 -14.98 9.21 52.23
CA LEU A 396 -15.85 8.16 52.73
C LEU A 396 -16.56 8.69 53.99
N THR A 397 -17.73 9.31 53.80
CA THR A 397 -18.70 9.47 54.87
C THR A 397 -19.26 8.09 55.19
N PHE A 398 -18.65 7.43 56.17
CA PHE A 398 -19.33 6.42 56.95
C PHE A 398 -20.37 7.13 57.82
N GLU A 399 -21.65 7.00 57.46
CA GLU A 399 -22.73 7.19 58.43
C GLU A 399 -23.02 5.84 59.09
N LEU A 400 -22.99 5.85 60.43
CA LEU A 400 -23.29 4.76 61.35
C LEU A 400 -24.79 4.56 61.52
#